data_AF-A0A5M9WMW7-F1
#
_entry.id   AF-A0A5M9WMW7-F1
#
_cell.length_a   1.000
_cell.length_b   1.000
_cell.length_c   1.000
_cell.angle_alpha   90.00
_cell.angle_beta   90.00
_cell.angle_gamma   90.00
#
_symmetry.space_group_name_H-M   'P 1'
#
loop_
_entity.id
_entity.type
_entity.pdbx_description
1 polymer ?
#
loop_
_entity_poly.entity_id
_entity_poly.type
_entity_poly.pdbx_seq_one_letter_code
_entity_poly.pdbx_strand_id
1 'polypeptide(L)'
;MLKKKQILIGICTLVGLLLLSEIILWTSGKVGLINMANRIISGAPNIEIEGKRLSYQGTIHSSLSDLDEYTSSDEGEALYKAKGTPPNPPWIYVKKDSNTFFRYKIPHVPWRM
;
A
#
# COMPACT_ATOMS: atom_id res chain seq x y z
N MET A 1 -27.52 31.65 8.95
CA MET A 1 -26.20 31.36 9.58
C MET A 1 -26.11 29.96 10.21
N LEU A 2 -27.08 29.53 11.02
CA LEU A 2 -27.04 28.22 11.72
C LEU A 2 -26.83 26.99 10.81
N LYS A 3 -27.52 26.91 9.66
CA LYS A 3 -27.36 25.78 8.72
C LYS A 3 -25.92 25.64 8.19
N LYS A 4 -25.24 26.75 7.89
CA LYS A 4 -23.84 26.74 7.42
C LYS A 4 -22.89 26.25 8.53
N LYS A 5 -23.13 26.65 9.80
CA LYS A 5 -22.33 26.21 10.95
C LYS A 5 -22.52 24.72 11.25
N GLN A 6 -23.75 24.21 11.14
CA GLN A 6 -24.05 22.78 11.32
C GLN A 6 -23.44 21.92 10.21
N ILE A 7 -23.49 22.36 8.96
CA ILE A 7 -22.82 21.68 7.83
C ILE A 7 -21.30 21.64 8.06
N LEU A 8 -20.71 22.77 8.47
CA LEU A 8 -19.27 22.83 8.76
C LEU A 8 -18.88 21.86 9.88
N ILE A 9 -19.62 21.84 10.99
CA ILE A 9 -19.40 20.89 12.09
C ILE A 9 -19.53 19.44 11.61
N GLY A 10 -20.54 19.15 10.78
CA GLY A 10 -20.72 17.83 10.17
C GLY A 10 -19.51 17.41 9.34
N ILE A 11 -19.02 18.28 8.45
CA ILE A 11 -17.83 18.03 7.63
C ILE A 11 -16.60 17.81 8.51
N CYS A 12 -16.36 18.67 9.50
CA CYS A 12 -15.23 18.52 10.42
C CYS A 12 -15.29 17.20 11.20
N THR A 13 -16.47 16.79 11.63
CA THR A 13 -16.67 15.52 12.35
C THR A 13 -16.37 14.34 11.44
N LEU A 14 -16.85 14.39 10.19
CA LEU A 14 -16.61 13.34 9.20
C LEU A 14 -15.11 13.19 8.87
N VAL A 15 -14.43 14.31 8.65
CA VAL A 15 -12.98 14.35 8.42
C VAL A 15 -12.23 13.82 9.65
N GLY A 16 -12.63 14.22 10.86
CA GLY A 16 -12.05 13.71 12.09
C GLY A 16 -12.17 12.19 12.23
N LEU A 17 -13.33 11.63 11.94
CA LEU A 17 -13.56 10.18 11.96
C LEU A 17 -12.72 9.43 10.92
N LEU A 18 -12.58 9.99 9.71
CA LEU A 18 -11.72 9.42 8.66
C LEU A 18 -10.24 9.43 9.07
N LEU A 19 -9.77 10.52 9.68
CA LEU A 19 -8.38 10.57 10.18
C LEU A 19 -8.17 9.60 11.34
N LEU A 20 -9.16 9.45 12.23
CA LEU A 20 -9.08 8.51 13.34
C LEU A 20 -9.03 7.05 12.85
N SER A 21 -9.82 6.71 11.83
CA SER A 21 -9.81 5.36 11.25
C SER A 21 -8.47 5.04 10.57
N GLU A 22 -7.87 6.01 9.88
CA GLU A 22 -6.52 5.87 9.33
C GLU A 22 -5.48 5.60 10.43
N ILE A 23 -5.53 6.33 11.53
CA ILE A 23 -4.61 6.12 12.67
C ILE A 23 -4.79 4.70 13.25
N ILE A 24 -6.03 4.24 13.40
CA ILE A 24 -6.32 2.89 13.91
C ILE A 24 -5.78 1.80 12.97
N LEU A 25 -5.97 1.98 11.66
CA LEU A 25 -5.45 1.03 10.66
C LEU A 25 -3.92 1.02 10.63
N TRP A 26 -3.30 2.20 10.66
CA TRP A 26 -1.85 2.35 10.69
C TRP A 26 -1.23 1.71 11.93
N THR A 27 -1.80 1.97 13.11
CA THR A 27 -1.37 1.33 14.36
C THR A 27 -1.64 -0.18 14.36
N SER A 28 -2.62 -0.69 13.61
CA SER A 28 -2.83 -2.14 13.51
C SER A 28 -1.89 -2.85 12.52
N GLY A 29 -0.99 -2.12 11.85
CA GLY A 29 -0.19 -2.67 10.75
C GLY A 29 -1.04 -3.09 9.55
N LYS A 30 -2.22 -2.48 9.39
CA LYS A 30 -3.13 -2.72 8.27
C LYS A 30 -3.01 -1.59 7.25
N VAL A 31 -3.42 -1.87 6.02
CA VAL A 31 -3.43 -0.89 4.94
C VAL A 31 -4.63 0.05 5.10
N GLY A 32 -4.36 1.35 5.18
CA GLY A 32 -5.34 2.41 5.30
C GLY A 32 -6.20 2.63 4.05
N LEU A 33 -7.30 3.37 4.18
CA LEU A 33 -8.20 3.76 3.09
C LEU A 33 -7.48 4.69 2.10
N ILE A 34 -6.63 5.60 2.55
CA ILE A 34 -5.82 6.48 1.68
C ILE A 34 -4.93 5.65 0.77
N ASN A 35 -4.28 4.61 1.30
CA ASN A 35 -3.43 3.73 0.51
C ASN A 35 -4.25 2.91 -0.49
N MET A 36 -5.42 2.42 -0.07
CA MET A 36 -6.35 1.71 -0.94
C MET A 36 -6.83 2.61 -2.09
N ALA A 37 -7.18 3.86 -1.82
CA ALA A 37 -7.57 4.83 -2.84
C ALA A 37 -6.42 5.11 -3.81
N ASN A 38 -5.21 5.37 -3.31
CA ASN A 38 -4.02 5.61 -4.15
C ASN A 38 -3.71 4.43 -5.06
N ARG A 39 -3.87 3.20 -4.56
CA ARG A 39 -3.70 1.97 -5.32
C ARG A 39 -4.73 1.87 -6.45
N ILE A 40 -6.01 2.09 -6.15
CA ILE A 40 -7.11 2.05 -7.13
C ILE A 40 -6.88 3.10 -8.23
N ILE A 41 -6.55 4.34 -7.85
CA ILE A 41 -6.26 5.43 -8.80
C ILE A 41 -5.08 5.07 -9.70
N SER A 42 -4.07 4.37 -9.17
CA SER A 42 -2.90 3.95 -9.93
C SER A 42 -3.14 2.72 -10.81
N GLY A 43 -4.31 2.08 -10.71
CA GLY A 43 -4.60 0.80 -11.37
C GLY A 43 -3.71 -0.34 -10.86
N ALA A 44 -3.20 -0.25 -9.63
CA ALA A 44 -2.29 -1.24 -9.06
C ALA A 44 -3.09 -2.42 -8.46
N PRO A 45 -2.63 -3.67 -8.64
CA PRO A 45 -3.35 -4.85 -8.16
C PRO A 45 -3.42 -4.93 -6.62
N ASN A 46 -4.40 -5.67 -6.11
CA ASN A 46 -4.41 -6.07 -4.71
C ASN A 46 -3.39 -7.19 -4.51
N ILE A 47 -2.46 -7.02 -3.57
CA ILE A 47 -1.42 -8.02 -3.32
C ILE A 47 -1.46 -8.40 -1.85
N GLU A 48 -1.56 -9.70 -1.60
CA GLU A 48 -1.58 -10.29 -0.27
C GLU A 48 -0.52 -11.40 -0.19
N ILE A 49 0.16 -11.48 0.95
CA ILE A 49 1.13 -12.54 1.27
C ILE A 49 0.81 -13.01 2.69
N GLU A 50 0.59 -14.31 2.87
CA GLU A 50 0.26 -14.90 4.18
C GLU A 50 -0.96 -14.23 4.84
N GLY A 51 -1.97 -13.86 4.05
CA GLY A 51 -3.17 -13.15 4.49
C GLY A 51 -2.94 -11.69 4.89
N LYS A 52 -1.74 -11.13 4.63
CA LYS A 52 -1.42 -9.73 4.87
C LYS A 52 -1.38 -8.95 3.57
N ARG A 53 -2.27 -7.98 3.45
CA ARG A 53 -2.30 -7.04 2.35
C ARG A 53 -1.10 -6.11 2.35
N LEU A 54 -0.43 -5.99 1.21
CA LEU A 54 0.71 -5.10 1.04
C LEU A 54 0.27 -3.64 0.82
N SER A 55 1.07 -2.71 1.32
CA SER A 55 0.89 -1.28 1.10
C SER A 55 1.48 -0.86 -0.23
N TYR A 56 0.70 -0.19 -1.08
CA TYR A 56 1.16 0.37 -2.34
C TYR A 56 2.02 1.63 -2.11
N GLN A 57 3.16 1.73 -2.80
CA GLN A 57 4.21 2.73 -2.55
C GLN A 57 4.63 3.46 -3.83
N GLY A 58 3.79 3.40 -4.86
CA GLY A 58 4.02 4.06 -6.14
C GLY A 58 4.45 3.09 -7.24
N THR A 59 4.81 3.67 -8.38
CA THR A 59 5.29 2.95 -9.56
C THR A 59 6.74 3.35 -9.81
N ILE A 60 7.57 2.40 -10.24
CA ILE A 60 8.96 2.64 -10.62
C ILE A 60 9.24 2.12 -12.03
N HIS A 61 10.27 2.69 -12.65
CA HIS A 61 10.86 2.13 -13.86
C HIS A 61 12.13 1.36 -13.52
N SER A 62 12.17 0.10 -13.93
CA SER A 62 13.29 -0.79 -13.71
C SER A 62 13.30 -1.84 -14.82
N SER A 63 14.43 -2.51 -15.04
CA SER A 63 14.51 -3.62 -15.97
C SER A 63 14.29 -4.95 -15.24
N LEU A 64 13.77 -5.95 -15.93
CA LEU A 64 13.65 -7.30 -15.37
C LEU A 64 15.03 -7.89 -15.01
N SER A 65 16.10 -7.39 -15.63
CA SER A 65 17.49 -7.75 -15.28
C SER A 65 17.98 -7.18 -13.95
N ASP A 66 17.31 -6.18 -13.38
CA ASP A 66 17.67 -5.61 -12.07
C ASP A 66 16.94 -6.28 -10.90
N LEU A 67 15.97 -7.16 -11.23
CA LEU A 67 15.08 -7.80 -10.28
C LEU A 67 15.27 -9.31 -10.30
N ASP A 68 15.09 -9.93 -9.14
CA ASP A 68 14.97 -11.37 -8.99
C ASP A 68 13.53 -11.72 -8.61
N GLU A 69 13.06 -12.88 -9.05
CA GLU A 69 11.82 -13.45 -8.56
C GLU A 69 11.95 -13.73 -7.06
N TYR A 70 10.93 -13.33 -6.30
CA TYR A 70 10.92 -13.41 -4.84
C TYR A 70 9.99 -14.52 -4.34
N THR A 71 8.70 -14.39 -4.65
CA THR A 71 7.64 -15.32 -4.23
C THR A 71 6.40 -15.07 -5.07
N SER A 72 5.36 -15.88 -4.88
CA SER A 72 4.02 -15.61 -5.42
C SER A 72 3.12 -15.01 -4.34
N SER A 73 2.19 -14.14 -4.75
CA SER A 73 1.13 -13.67 -3.86
C SER A 73 0.14 -14.80 -3.53
N ASP A 74 -0.71 -14.58 -2.53
CA ASP A 74 -1.80 -15.49 -2.19
C ASP A 74 -2.81 -15.66 -3.37
N GLU A 75 -2.87 -14.68 -4.27
CA GLU A 75 -3.69 -14.69 -5.49
C GLU A 75 -2.93 -15.27 -6.71
N GLY A 76 -1.66 -15.68 -6.55
CA GLY A 76 -0.83 -16.29 -7.59
C GLY A 76 -0.02 -15.31 -8.46
N GLU A 77 0.02 -14.02 -8.11
CA GLU A 77 0.80 -13.01 -8.83
C GLU A 77 2.30 -13.17 -8.54
N ALA A 78 3.14 -13.09 -9.58
CA ALA A 78 4.58 -13.15 -9.42
C ALA A 78 5.13 -11.86 -8.79
N LEU A 79 5.83 -12.01 -7.67
CA LEU A 79 6.42 -10.92 -6.92
C LEU A 79 7.93 -10.93 -7.09
N TYR A 80 8.50 -9.76 -7.27
CA TYR A 80 9.91 -9.55 -7.51
C TYR A 80 10.55 -8.74 -6.38
N LYS A 81 11.86 -8.86 -6.24
CA LYS A 81 12.70 -8.05 -5.37
C LYS A 81 13.90 -7.51 -6.13
N ALA A 82 14.53 -6.45 -5.66
CA ALA A 82 15.75 -5.97 -6.27
C ALA A 82 16.91 -6.95 -6.05
N LYS A 83 17.79 -7.09 -7.04
CA LYS A 83 19.00 -7.93 -6.92
C LYS A 83 19.88 -7.49 -5.75
N GLY A 84 20.46 -8.45 -5.06
CA GLY A 84 21.33 -8.20 -3.90
C GLY A 84 20.59 -7.75 -2.64
N THR A 85 19.26 -7.76 -2.61
CA THR A 85 18.49 -7.50 -1.37
C THR A 85 18.44 -8.74 -0.46
N PRO A 86 18.35 -8.54 0.87
CA PRO A 86 18.24 -9.64 1.83
C PRO A 86 16.98 -10.49 1.59
N PRO A 87 16.90 -11.69 2.20
CA PRO A 87 15.75 -12.60 2.05
C PRO A 87 14.39 -11.98 2.41
N ASN A 88 14.36 -11.03 3.35
CA ASN A 88 13.21 -10.21 3.64
C ASN A 88 13.39 -8.84 2.94
N PRO A 89 12.86 -8.65 1.72
CA PRO A 89 13.15 -7.48 0.94
C PRO A 89 12.43 -6.25 1.51
N PRO A 90 13.08 -5.08 1.51
CA PRO A 90 12.44 -3.84 1.97
C PRO A 90 11.28 -3.41 1.06
N TRP A 91 11.32 -3.82 -0.21
CA TRP A 91 10.34 -3.48 -1.24
C TRP A 91 10.04 -4.72 -2.07
N ILE A 92 8.77 -4.87 -2.42
CA ILE A 92 8.24 -5.94 -3.26
C ILE A 92 7.72 -5.30 -4.54
N TYR A 93 8.07 -5.85 -5.69
CA TYR A 93 7.74 -5.31 -6.99
C TYR A 93 6.77 -6.23 -7.72
N VAL A 94 5.76 -5.65 -8.37
CA VAL A 94 4.82 -6.37 -9.22
C VAL A 94 4.90 -5.80 -10.62
N LYS A 95 5.03 -6.67 -11.61
CA LYS A 95 5.16 -6.26 -13.00
C LYS A 95 3.86 -5.61 -13.48
N LYS A 96 3.98 -4.43 -14.09
CA LYS A 96 2.88 -3.75 -14.78
C LYS A 96 3.03 -3.90 -16.29
N ASP A 97 4.17 -3.41 -16.80
CA ASP A 97 4.53 -3.39 -18.22
C ASP A 97 5.98 -3.89 -18.39
N SER A 98 6.57 -3.73 -19.58
CA SER A 98 7.94 -4.17 -19.87
C SER A 98 8.99 -3.61 -18.90
N ASN A 99 8.97 -2.30 -18.67
CA ASN A 99 9.95 -1.60 -17.82
C ASN A 99 9.29 -0.84 -16.65
N THR A 100 8.09 -1.25 -16.25
CA THR A 100 7.30 -0.56 -15.22
C THR A 100 6.82 -1.54 -14.17
N PHE A 101 7.05 -1.22 -12.91
CA PHE A 101 6.71 -2.06 -11.78
C PHE A 101 5.98 -1.27 -10.71
N PHE A 102 4.91 -1.85 -10.16
CA PHE A 102 4.29 -1.36 -8.94
C PHE A 102 5.17 -1.73 -7.75
N ARG A 103 5.43 -0.77 -6.87
CA ARG A 103 6.21 -0.96 -5.66
C ARG A 103 5.29 -1.11 -4.46
N TYR A 104 5.57 -2.12 -3.66
CA TYR A 104 4.84 -2.44 -2.44
C TYR A 104 5.78 -2.56 -1.25
N LYS A 105 5.20 -2.43 -0.06
CA LYS A 105 5.87 -2.66 1.22
C LYS A 105 4.97 -3.48 2.13
N ILE A 106 5.55 -4.39 2.91
CA ILE A 106 4.83 -5.07 3.98
C ILE A 106 4.47 -4.02 5.04
N PRO A 107 3.18 -3.86 5.40
CA PRO A 107 2.82 -2.92 6.45
C PRO A 107 3.39 -3.41 7.79
N HIS A 108 4.08 -2.52 8.48
CA HIS A 108 4.63 -2.79 9.81
C HIS A 108 3.93 -1.94 10.86
N VAL A 109 3.73 -2.54 12.02
CA VAL A 109 3.32 -1.83 13.23
C VAL A 109 4.44 -0.87 13.64
N PRO A 110 4.16 0.43 13.87
CA PRO A 110 5.19 1.43 14.07
C PRO A 110 6.07 1.21 15.32
N TRP A 111 5.65 0.38 16.27
CA TRP A 111 6.41 0.01 17.47
C TRP A 111 7.17 -1.33 17.38
N ARG A 112 7.05 -2.06 16.26
CA ARG A 112 7.90 -3.23 15.95
C ARG A 112 8.86 -2.87 14.82
N MET A 113 9.69 -1.85 15.07
CA MET A 113 10.85 -1.50 14.23
C MET A 113 12.09 -2.16 14.76
#